data_AF-A0A3A8R1W9-F1
#
_entry.id   AF-A0A3A8R1W9-F1
#
_cell.length_a   1.000
_cell.length_b   1.000
_cell.length_c   1.000
_cell.angle_alpha   90.00
_cell.angle_beta   90.00
_cell.angle_gamma   90.00
#
_symmetry.space_group_name_H-M   'P 1'
#
loop_
_entity.id
_entity.type
_entity.pdbx_description
1 polymer ?
#
loop_
_entity_poly.entity_id
_entity_poly.type
_entity_poly.pdbx_seq_one_letter_code
_entity_poly.pdbx_strand_id
1 'polypeptide(L)'
;MRTVSLALLLLPLTGGAAVKSISTVADLQTALSSAKAGDELVLEDGTYTVNANLNCAAEGTQAAPIIVRAKNRHAAVVRFNAQEGFKVSGRYWTFDGLTVEGICANDQTCEHAFHVTGHAENFVLRNSRVRDFNAQLKVNASKNAGGVWEIPHRGLIENNEIYDTHARATGTPVTKLNIDTGDDWVVRDNELHDFSKQGGISYGAFMKSGGNRGLFERNRVLCVKDQPAGDTRIGLSFGGGGTGNEFCAPAFDPTVPCSPEHKDGIIRDNIVANCSDVAVYLNKAANTRVLFNTFVGTTGVDYRYAESTGEAIGNVLTGVIRNRDSATGTQSTNRSNVATNTFASWYVAPLKGDLTVKGDVSSLIGAAPRNTLAPEDFCARARPASATLGALEHSLGDCPANTGGGTDAGTGGTTDAGTGVDAGTGTDAGTGTTDAGVVPDAGPGPEQEPPDEDDGGCTASPGLLPALLGLLVPLALRRRARR
;
A
#
# COMPACT_ATOMS: atom_id res chain seq x y z
N MET A 1 56.15 -41.53 17.77
CA MET A 1 54.68 -41.44 17.83
C MET A 1 54.29 -40.00 17.59
N ARG A 2 53.76 -39.68 16.39
CA ARG A 2 53.27 -38.33 16.06
C ARG A 2 51.75 -38.33 16.21
N THR A 3 51.26 -37.57 17.17
CA THR A 3 49.84 -37.29 17.38
C THR A 3 49.35 -36.39 16.26
N VAL A 4 48.46 -36.92 15.41
CA VAL A 4 47.74 -36.13 14.40
C VAL A 4 46.49 -35.59 15.08
N SER A 5 46.45 -34.29 15.33
CA SER A 5 45.25 -33.60 15.81
C SER A 5 44.24 -33.52 14.67
N LEU A 6 43.11 -34.20 14.84
CA LEU A 6 41.98 -34.16 13.91
C LEU A 6 41.23 -32.83 14.14
N ALA A 7 41.48 -31.83 13.29
CA ALA A 7 40.69 -30.60 13.26
C ALA A 7 39.34 -30.90 12.60
N LEU A 8 38.28 -30.93 13.41
CA LEU A 8 36.91 -31.09 12.95
C LEU A 8 36.44 -29.75 12.34
N LEU A 9 36.46 -29.63 11.01
CA LEU A 9 35.81 -28.52 10.32
C LEU A 9 34.29 -28.67 10.48
N LEU A 10 33.70 -27.89 11.40
CA LEU A 10 32.28 -27.60 11.43
C LEU A 10 31.95 -26.68 10.25
N LEU A 11 31.67 -27.28 9.10
CA LEU A 11 31.00 -26.57 8.01
C LEU A 11 29.61 -26.14 8.51
N PRO A 12 29.26 -24.84 8.49
CA PRO A 12 27.90 -24.43 8.79
C PRO A 12 26.99 -25.10 7.75
N LEU A 13 26.07 -25.95 8.21
CA LEU A 13 24.93 -26.36 7.40
C LEU A 13 24.11 -25.10 7.13
N THR A 14 24.40 -24.42 6.03
CA THR A 14 23.48 -23.47 5.44
C THR A 14 22.22 -24.28 5.11
N GLY A 15 21.17 -24.15 5.91
CA GLY A 15 19.86 -24.67 5.53
C GLY A 15 19.53 -24.06 4.17
N GLY A 16 19.57 -24.87 3.12
CA GLY A 16 19.35 -24.39 1.76
C GLY A 16 17.95 -23.83 1.61
N ALA A 17 17.81 -22.82 0.77
CA ALA A 17 16.52 -22.32 0.27
C ALA A 17 15.63 -23.49 -0.14
N ALA A 18 14.47 -23.66 0.52
CA ALA A 18 13.53 -24.71 0.20
C ALA A 18 12.39 -24.16 -0.67
N VAL A 19 12.10 -24.84 -1.79
CA VAL A 19 10.88 -24.62 -2.56
C VAL A 19 9.80 -25.56 -2.01
N LYS A 20 8.76 -25.00 -1.39
CA LYS A 20 7.66 -25.73 -0.75
C LYS A 20 6.38 -25.53 -1.57
N SER A 21 5.83 -26.63 -2.07
CA SER A 21 4.50 -26.62 -2.70
C SER A 21 3.43 -26.56 -1.62
N ILE A 22 2.50 -25.61 -1.73
CA ILE A 22 1.45 -25.35 -0.74
C ILE A 22 0.10 -25.63 -1.40
N SER A 23 -0.63 -26.64 -0.93
CA SER A 23 -1.91 -27.05 -1.53
C SER A 23 -3.11 -26.87 -0.60
N THR A 24 -2.87 -26.61 0.68
CA THR A 24 -3.90 -26.43 1.71
C THR A 24 -3.60 -25.24 2.62
N VAL A 25 -4.62 -24.78 3.35
CA VAL A 25 -4.47 -23.74 4.37
C VAL A 25 -3.54 -24.19 5.50
N ALA A 26 -3.60 -25.46 5.90
CA ALA A 26 -2.74 -26.02 6.95
C ALA A 26 -1.26 -26.03 6.51
N ASP A 27 -1.00 -26.36 5.24
CA ASP A 27 0.35 -26.27 4.67
C ASP A 27 0.84 -24.82 4.69
N LEU A 28 -0.01 -23.87 4.28
CA LEU A 28 0.33 -22.44 4.26
C LEU A 28 0.70 -21.95 5.66
N GLN A 29 -0.14 -22.23 6.67
CA GLN A 29 0.12 -21.86 8.07
C GLN A 29 1.43 -22.45 8.59
N THR A 30 1.66 -23.74 8.32
CA THR A 30 2.88 -24.43 8.75
C THR A 30 4.12 -23.86 8.05
N ALA A 31 4.01 -23.55 6.76
CA ALA A 31 5.13 -23.11 5.97
C ALA A 31 5.51 -21.65 6.25
N LEU A 32 4.55 -20.77 6.54
CA LEU A 32 4.79 -19.40 7.00
C LEU A 32 5.47 -19.38 8.37
N SER A 33 4.94 -20.15 9.33
CA SER A 33 5.49 -20.20 10.70
C SER A 33 6.87 -20.84 10.80
N SER A 34 7.25 -21.70 9.84
CA SER A 34 8.55 -22.37 9.79
C SER A 34 9.49 -21.83 8.69
N ALA A 35 9.14 -20.70 8.08
CA ALA A 35 9.91 -20.11 7.00
C ALA A 35 11.33 -19.71 7.45
N LYS A 36 12.26 -19.77 6.50
CA LYS A 36 13.66 -19.36 6.68
C LYS A 36 14.09 -18.50 5.50
N ALA A 37 15.10 -17.65 5.69
CA ALA A 37 15.68 -16.86 4.62
C ALA A 37 15.98 -17.71 3.37
N GLY A 38 15.44 -17.28 2.23
CA GLY A 38 15.56 -17.97 0.93
C GLY A 38 14.45 -18.97 0.63
N ASP A 39 13.56 -19.29 1.57
CA ASP A 39 12.42 -20.18 1.29
C ASP A 39 11.47 -19.58 0.24
N GLU A 40 10.94 -20.46 -0.60
CA GLU A 40 9.94 -20.14 -1.61
C GLU A 40 8.69 -20.99 -1.36
N LEU A 41 7.58 -20.32 -1.05
CA LEU A 41 6.28 -20.87 -0.71
C LEU A 41 5.38 -20.75 -1.95
N VAL A 42 5.27 -21.83 -2.72
CA VAL A 42 4.56 -21.85 -4.00
C VAL A 42 3.15 -22.39 -3.79
N LEU A 43 2.16 -21.50 -3.81
CA LEU A 43 0.75 -21.86 -3.71
C LEU A 43 0.28 -22.46 -5.03
N GLU A 44 -0.22 -23.69 -4.97
CA GLU A 44 -0.92 -24.34 -6.08
C GLU A 44 -2.22 -23.61 -6.42
N ASP A 45 -2.76 -23.87 -7.60
CA ASP A 45 -4.01 -23.26 -8.04
C ASP A 45 -5.16 -23.73 -7.14
N GLY A 46 -6.01 -22.81 -6.70
CA GLY A 46 -7.14 -23.14 -5.85
C GLY A 46 -7.52 -22.01 -4.89
N THR A 47 -8.50 -22.30 -4.05
CA THR A 47 -9.02 -21.36 -3.05
C THR A 47 -8.62 -21.79 -1.64
N TYR A 48 -8.02 -20.86 -0.91
CA TYR A 48 -7.54 -20.99 0.45
C TYR A 48 -8.41 -20.11 1.36
N THR A 49 -9.44 -20.68 1.98
CA THR A 49 -10.30 -19.94 2.91
C THR A 49 -9.70 -19.97 4.31
N VAL A 50 -9.28 -18.80 4.79
CA VAL A 50 -8.57 -18.62 6.05
C VAL A 50 -9.46 -17.86 7.03
N ASN A 51 -9.66 -18.41 8.23
CA ASN A 51 -10.48 -17.82 9.30
C ASN A 51 -9.61 -17.33 10.48
N ALA A 52 -8.37 -16.95 10.20
CA ALA A 52 -7.39 -16.49 11.17
C ALA A 52 -6.33 -15.61 10.49
N ASN A 53 -5.65 -14.80 11.29
CA ASN A 53 -4.50 -14.03 10.83
C ASN A 53 -3.33 -15.00 10.53
N LEU A 54 -2.53 -14.70 9.51
CA LEU A 54 -1.35 -15.48 9.13
C LEU A 54 -0.07 -14.72 9.48
N ASN A 55 0.70 -15.24 10.43
CA ASN A 55 1.93 -14.60 10.90
C ASN A 55 3.12 -14.90 9.98
N CYS A 56 3.81 -13.84 9.55
CA CYS A 56 5.00 -13.85 8.71
C CYS A 56 6.16 -13.19 9.48
N ALA A 57 6.62 -13.85 10.54
CA ALA A 57 7.62 -13.31 11.48
C ALA A 57 9.06 -13.74 11.19
N ALA A 58 9.28 -14.67 10.26
CA ALA A 58 10.63 -15.11 9.92
C ALA A 58 11.43 -14.00 9.21
N GLU A 59 12.73 -13.99 9.42
CA GLU A 59 13.64 -13.02 8.82
C GLU A 59 14.20 -13.54 7.49
N GLY A 60 13.85 -12.86 6.39
CA GLY A 60 14.59 -12.95 5.14
C GLY A 60 15.83 -12.06 5.17
N THR A 61 16.60 -12.08 4.08
CA THR A 61 17.72 -11.15 3.86
C THR A 61 17.69 -10.62 2.44
N GLN A 62 18.43 -9.54 2.15
CA GLN A 62 18.55 -9.03 0.79
C GLN A 62 19.04 -10.09 -0.22
N ALA A 63 19.95 -10.96 0.20
CA ALA A 63 20.49 -12.03 -0.65
C ALA A 63 19.57 -13.28 -0.71
N ALA A 64 18.66 -13.42 0.25
CA ALA A 64 17.79 -14.58 0.40
C ALA A 64 16.44 -14.14 1.02
N PRO A 65 15.58 -13.46 0.24
CA PRO A 65 14.24 -13.08 0.70
C PRO A 65 13.37 -14.32 0.91
N ILE A 66 12.28 -14.18 1.66
CA ILE A 66 11.25 -15.21 1.77
C ILE A 66 10.14 -14.87 0.77
N ILE A 67 9.82 -15.80 -0.12
CA ILE A 67 8.89 -15.55 -1.23
C ILE A 67 7.63 -16.37 -1.03
N VAL A 68 6.47 -15.73 -1.03
CA VAL A 68 5.14 -16.36 -1.14
C VAL A 68 4.59 -16.03 -2.51
N ARG A 69 4.36 -17.03 -3.36
CA ARG A 69 3.85 -16.77 -4.71
C ARG A 69 2.83 -17.77 -5.17
N ALA A 70 1.97 -17.35 -6.09
CA ALA A 70 1.15 -18.28 -6.84
C ALA A 70 2.02 -19.10 -7.81
N LYS A 71 1.63 -20.34 -8.07
CA LYS A 71 2.21 -21.17 -9.12
C LYS A 71 1.89 -20.58 -10.49
N ASN A 72 0.60 -20.32 -10.73
CA ASN A 72 0.11 -19.57 -11.87
C ASN A 72 -0.47 -18.25 -11.35
N ARG A 73 -0.06 -17.13 -11.96
CA ARG A 73 -0.48 -15.79 -11.55
C ARG A 73 -2.02 -15.71 -11.45
N HIS A 74 -2.50 -15.17 -10.34
CA HIS A 74 -3.90 -14.99 -9.95
C HIS A 74 -4.69 -16.28 -9.66
N ALA A 75 -4.12 -17.47 -9.87
CA ALA A 75 -4.82 -18.75 -9.71
C ALA A 75 -4.83 -19.26 -8.25
N ALA A 76 -3.95 -18.75 -7.39
CA ALA A 76 -4.01 -18.97 -5.93
C ALA A 76 -4.85 -17.87 -5.28
N VAL A 77 -6.08 -18.20 -4.89
CA VAL A 77 -7.06 -17.29 -4.29
C VAL A 77 -7.09 -17.48 -2.77
N VAL A 78 -6.50 -16.55 -2.02
CA VAL A 78 -6.48 -16.55 -0.56
C VAL A 78 -7.61 -15.66 -0.05
N ARG A 79 -8.60 -16.27 0.60
CA ARG A 79 -9.79 -15.58 1.14
C ARG A 79 -9.69 -15.45 2.64
N PHE A 80 -9.73 -14.24 3.17
CA PHE A 80 -9.70 -13.98 4.59
C PHE A 80 -11.09 -13.65 5.14
N ASN A 81 -11.52 -14.45 6.11
CA ASN A 81 -12.60 -14.15 7.03
C ASN A 81 -11.98 -13.90 8.42
N ALA A 82 -11.20 -12.84 8.52
CA ALA A 82 -10.43 -12.45 9.69
C ALA A 82 -10.23 -10.92 9.66
N GLN A 83 -9.98 -10.34 10.83
CA GLN A 83 -9.71 -8.90 10.95
C GLN A 83 -8.49 -8.51 10.10
N GLU A 84 -7.45 -9.33 10.11
CA GLU A 84 -6.24 -9.11 9.33
C GLU A 84 -5.85 -10.39 8.59
N GLY A 85 -5.29 -10.24 7.39
CA GLY A 85 -4.80 -11.33 6.58
C GLY A 85 -3.39 -11.74 6.97
N PHE A 86 -2.40 -11.31 6.18
CA PHE A 86 -0.99 -11.54 6.46
C PHE A 86 -0.44 -10.48 7.42
N LYS A 87 -0.02 -10.91 8.62
CA LYS A 87 0.71 -10.08 9.58
C LYS A 87 2.21 -10.24 9.36
N VAL A 88 2.82 -9.23 8.74
CA VAL A 88 4.23 -9.26 8.35
C VAL A 88 5.05 -8.43 9.33
N SER A 89 5.83 -9.11 10.17
CA SER A 89 6.72 -8.48 11.15
C SER A 89 8.20 -8.74 10.88
N GLY A 90 8.53 -9.73 10.04
CA GLY A 90 9.91 -10.03 9.64
C GLY A 90 10.35 -9.29 8.38
N ARG A 91 11.66 -9.18 8.15
CA ARG A 91 12.24 -8.48 6.98
C ARG A 91 12.22 -9.31 5.69
N TYR A 92 12.28 -8.63 4.56
CA TYR A 92 12.50 -9.20 3.21
C TYR A 92 11.49 -10.29 2.81
N TRP A 93 10.20 -10.04 3.05
CA TRP A 93 9.10 -10.84 2.51
C TRP A 93 8.63 -10.32 1.16
N THR A 94 8.42 -11.23 0.20
CA THR A 94 7.84 -10.93 -1.11
C THR A 94 6.57 -11.74 -1.33
N PHE A 95 5.49 -11.07 -1.71
CA PHE A 95 4.22 -11.66 -2.14
C PHE A 95 4.01 -11.40 -3.63
N ASP A 96 3.84 -12.45 -4.43
CA ASP A 96 3.87 -12.36 -5.89
C ASP A 96 2.76 -13.18 -6.57
N GLY A 97 1.95 -12.53 -7.38
CA GLY A 97 1.00 -13.22 -8.25
C GLY A 97 -0.25 -13.76 -7.55
N LEU A 98 -0.56 -13.34 -6.32
CA LEU A 98 -1.69 -13.87 -5.55
C LEU A 98 -3.00 -13.14 -5.90
N THR A 99 -4.14 -13.81 -5.70
CA THR A 99 -5.43 -13.14 -5.51
C THR A 99 -5.76 -13.20 -4.02
N VAL A 100 -5.99 -12.05 -3.37
CA VAL A 100 -6.28 -11.93 -1.95
C VAL A 100 -7.60 -11.20 -1.74
N GLU A 101 -8.55 -11.81 -1.04
CA GLU A 101 -9.92 -11.32 -0.94
C GLU A 101 -10.39 -11.27 0.52
N GLY A 102 -11.01 -10.16 0.92
CA GLY A 102 -11.73 -10.05 2.17
C GLY A 102 -13.16 -10.57 1.99
N ILE A 103 -13.55 -11.57 2.77
CA ILE A 103 -14.87 -12.22 2.69
C ILE A 103 -15.67 -12.10 3.99
N CYS A 104 -15.27 -11.18 4.86
CA CYS A 104 -15.94 -10.96 6.14
C CYS A 104 -17.39 -10.52 5.91
N ALA A 105 -18.31 -11.02 6.73
CA ALA A 105 -19.71 -10.63 6.67
C ALA A 105 -19.95 -9.17 7.10
N ASN A 106 -19.01 -8.59 7.86
CA ASN A 106 -19.04 -7.21 8.33
C ASN A 106 -17.72 -6.53 7.95
N ASP A 107 -17.79 -5.42 7.22
CA ASP A 107 -16.60 -4.67 6.79
C ASP A 107 -15.81 -4.14 7.98
N GLN A 108 -16.45 -3.87 9.12
CA GLN A 108 -15.82 -3.43 10.38
C GLN A 108 -14.78 -4.43 10.93
N THR A 109 -14.83 -5.69 10.51
CA THR A 109 -13.89 -6.74 10.93
C THR A 109 -13.09 -7.26 9.74
N CYS A 110 -12.91 -6.45 8.71
CA CYS A 110 -12.20 -6.79 7.48
C CYS A 110 -11.16 -5.71 7.17
N GLU A 111 -10.24 -5.54 8.12
CA GLU A 111 -9.38 -4.37 8.21
C GLU A 111 -8.25 -4.42 7.20
N HIS A 112 -7.35 -5.40 7.30
CA HIS A 112 -6.04 -5.34 6.62
C HIS A 112 -5.71 -6.63 5.86
N ALA A 113 -5.55 -6.61 4.53
CA ALA A 113 -5.05 -7.80 3.83
C ALA A 113 -3.59 -8.10 4.19
N PHE A 114 -2.76 -7.06 4.20
CA PHE A 114 -1.37 -7.10 4.64
C PHE A 114 -1.19 -6.05 5.74
N HIS A 115 -0.80 -6.49 6.94
CA HIS A 115 -0.37 -5.59 8.01
C HIS A 115 1.13 -5.71 8.21
N VAL A 116 1.88 -4.72 7.76
CA VAL A 116 3.34 -4.68 7.81
C VAL A 116 3.77 -3.83 9.01
N THR A 117 4.42 -4.44 9.99
CA THR A 117 4.65 -3.80 11.29
C THR A 117 6.09 -3.88 11.77
N GLY A 118 6.50 -2.93 12.61
CA GLY A 118 7.77 -2.98 13.33
C GLY A 118 8.96 -2.92 12.39
N HIS A 119 9.93 -3.81 12.51
CA HIS A 119 11.14 -3.78 11.68
C HIS A 119 11.00 -4.55 10.35
N ALA A 120 9.78 -4.78 9.84
CA ALA A 120 9.50 -5.47 8.58
C ALA A 120 9.95 -4.67 7.33
N GLU A 121 11.24 -4.39 7.21
CA GLU A 121 11.84 -3.66 6.10
C GLU A 121 11.89 -4.49 4.82
N ASN A 122 11.85 -3.80 3.68
CA ASN A 122 11.90 -4.38 2.33
C ASN A 122 10.77 -5.39 2.06
N PHE A 123 9.56 -5.12 2.55
CA PHE A 123 8.35 -5.80 2.12
C PHE A 123 8.10 -5.54 0.62
N VAL A 124 7.69 -6.58 -0.11
CA VAL A 124 7.30 -6.48 -1.52
C VAL A 124 5.94 -7.12 -1.74
N LEU A 125 5.01 -6.38 -2.34
CA LEU A 125 3.77 -6.92 -2.90
C LEU A 125 3.74 -6.61 -4.39
N ARG A 126 3.66 -7.64 -5.23
CA ARG A 126 3.67 -7.44 -6.68
C ARG A 126 2.79 -8.40 -7.47
N ASN A 127 2.42 -7.96 -8.68
CA ASN A 127 1.67 -8.76 -9.65
C ASN A 127 0.39 -9.40 -9.07
N SER A 128 -0.19 -8.82 -8.03
CA SER A 128 -1.26 -9.44 -7.24
C SER A 128 -2.56 -8.66 -7.37
N ARG A 129 -3.67 -9.36 -7.12
CA ARG A 129 -5.01 -8.78 -6.97
C ARG A 129 -5.35 -8.76 -5.49
N VAL A 130 -5.70 -7.60 -4.94
CA VAL A 130 -6.08 -7.49 -3.52
C VAL A 130 -7.37 -6.71 -3.41
N ARG A 131 -8.41 -7.29 -2.82
CA ARG A 131 -9.74 -6.68 -2.79
C ARG A 131 -10.53 -6.85 -1.51
N ASP A 132 -11.44 -5.93 -1.29
CA ASP A 132 -12.48 -5.99 -0.24
C ASP A 132 -11.94 -5.96 1.20
N PHE A 133 -10.95 -5.10 1.45
CA PHE A 133 -10.47 -4.74 2.78
C PHE A 133 -10.62 -3.24 3.02
N ASN A 134 -10.73 -2.82 4.28
CA ASN A 134 -10.72 -1.39 4.62
C ASN A 134 -9.37 -0.76 4.22
N ALA A 135 -8.29 -1.54 4.38
CA ALA A 135 -6.97 -1.31 3.79
C ALA A 135 -6.38 -2.61 3.22
N GLN A 136 -6.07 -2.63 1.93
CA GLN A 136 -5.40 -3.77 1.29
C GLN A 136 -3.93 -3.87 1.77
N LEU A 137 -3.34 -2.74 2.13
CA LEU A 137 -2.08 -2.67 2.86
C LEU A 137 -2.21 -1.67 4.00
N LYS A 138 -1.84 -2.09 5.20
CA LYS A 138 -1.60 -1.22 6.35
C LYS A 138 -0.14 -1.37 6.78
N VAL A 139 0.55 -0.25 6.97
CA VAL A 139 1.92 -0.22 7.51
C VAL A 139 1.92 0.57 8.80
N ASN A 140 2.56 0.05 9.85
CA ASN A 140 2.72 0.75 11.12
C ASN A 140 4.11 0.54 11.73
N ALA A 141 4.61 1.58 12.39
CA ALA A 141 5.65 1.38 13.40
C ALA A 141 5.07 0.57 14.58
N SER A 142 5.90 -0.21 15.25
CA SER A 142 5.52 -0.91 16.49
C SER A 142 6.68 -0.94 17.47
N LYS A 143 6.39 -1.09 18.77
CA LYS A 143 7.43 -1.27 19.78
C LYS A 143 7.92 -2.71 19.77
N ASN A 144 9.23 -2.92 19.84
CA ASN A 144 9.79 -4.22 20.15
C ASN A 144 9.68 -4.54 21.66
N ALA A 145 10.14 -5.72 22.07
CA ALA A 145 10.10 -6.17 23.46
C ALA A 145 10.86 -5.24 24.45
N GLY A 146 11.78 -4.41 23.94
CA GLY A 146 12.49 -3.39 24.73
C GLY A 146 11.75 -2.05 24.82
N GLY A 147 10.56 -1.94 24.24
CA GLY A 147 9.78 -0.69 24.20
C GLY A 147 10.29 0.33 23.17
N VAL A 148 11.22 -0.05 22.28
CA VAL A 148 11.78 0.81 21.24
C VAL A 148 10.92 0.72 19.99
N TRP A 149 10.55 1.87 19.42
CA TRP A 149 9.83 1.94 18.16
C TRP A 149 10.70 1.45 17.00
N GLU A 150 10.14 0.54 16.21
CA GLU A 150 10.69 0.04 14.97
C GLU A 150 9.75 0.41 13.83
N ILE A 151 10.32 0.70 12.66
CA ILE A 151 9.62 1.28 11.52
C ILE A 151 9.87 0.42 10.27
N PRO A 152 8.82 0.07 9.51
CA PRO A 152 9.00 -0.58 8.22
C PRO A 152 9.51 0.42 7.17
N HIS A 153 10.70 0.17 6.62
CA HIS A 153 11.31 1.00 5.57
C HIS A 153 11.40 0.25 4.23
N ARG A 154 11.49 1.02 3.14
CA ARG A 154 11.84 0.54 1.79
C ARG A 154 10.90 -0.53 1.23
N GLY A 155 9.61 -0.43 1.53
CA GLY A 155 8.61 -1.32 0.94
C GLY A 155 8.29 -0.98 -0.51
N LEU A 156 7.94 -1.99 -1.29
CA LEU A 156 7.63 -1.89 -2.73
C LEU A 156 6.27 -2.51 -3.04
N ILE A 157 5.37 -1.69 -3.59
CA ILE A 157 4.06 -2.11 -4.09
C ILE A 157 4.04 -1.87 -5.59
N GLU A 158 4.08 -2.94 -6.40
CA GLU A 158 4.18 -2.80 -7.85
C GLU A 158 3.32 -3.74 -8.69
N ASN A 159 2.79 -3.24 -9.81
CA ASN A 159 2.04 -4.06 -10.78
C ASN A 159 0.83 -4.80 -10.17
N ASN A 160 0.21 -4.24 -9.14
CA ASN A 160 -0.96 -4.83 -8.49
C ASN A 160 -2.26 -4.23 -9.03
N GLU A 161 -3.35 -4.95 -8.84
CA GLU A 161 -4.74 -4.46 -8.95
C GLU A 161 -5.34 -4.42 -7.54
N ILE A 162 -5.79 -3.26 -7.09
CA ILE A 162 -6.24 -2.99 -5.72
C ILE A 162 -7.60 -2.31 -5.77
N TYR A 163 -8.64 -2.95 -5.25
CA TYR A 163 -10.01 -2.43 -5.41
C TYR A 163 -10.99 -2.94 -4.36
N ASP A 164 -12.21 -2.41 -4.38
CA ASP A 164 -13.36 -2.99 -3.70
C ASP A 164 -14.47 -3.31 -4.70
N THR A 165 -15.29 -4.30 -4.35
CA THR A 165 -16.49 -4.68 -5.08
C THR A 165 -17.76 -4.05 -4.51
N HIS A 166 -17.65 -3.35 -3.37
CA HIS A 166 -18.73 -2.57 -2.76
C HIS A 166 -18.18 -1.45 -1.87
N ALA A 167 -19.02 -0.46 -1.59
CA ALA A 167 -18.69 0.59 -0.63
C ALA A 167 -18.59 0.04 0.79
N ARG A 168 -17.44 0.27 1.45
CA ARG A 168 -17.15 -0.25 2.77
C ARG A 168 -18.03 0.39 3.85
N ALA A 169 -18.81 -0.43 4.53
CA ALA A 169 -19.69 -0.06 5.64
C ALA A 169 -18.95 -0.22 6.99
N THR A 170 -18.08 0.73 7.32
CA THR A 170 -17.22 0.64 8.50
C THR A 170 -17.04 2.00 9.20
N GLY A 171 -16.82 1.98 10.51
CA GLY A 171 -16.36 3.15 11.27
C GLY A 171 -14.88 3.48 10.98
N THR A 172 -14.08 2.49 10.62
CA THR A 172 -12.62 2.62 10.46
C THR A 172 -12.22 3.35 9.17
N PRO A 173 -10.99 3.86 9.08
CA PRO A 173 -10.50 4.48 7.85
C PRO A 173 -10.56 3.52 6.66
N VAL A 174 -10.98 4.05 5.51
CA VAL A 174 -10.95 3.31 4.24
C VAL A 174 -9.85 3.94 3.39
N THR A 175 -8.71 3.26 3.33
CA THR A 175 -7.53 3.72 2.59
C THR A 175 -6.80 2.50 2.09
N LYS A 176 -6.74 2.32 0.77
CA LYS A 176 -6.34 1.02 0.19
C LYS A 176 -4.87 0.71 0.42
N LEU A 177 -4.01 1.70 0.21
CA LEU A 177 -2.62 1.65 0.65
C LEU A 177 -2.40 2.68 1.75
N ASN A 178 -2.42 2.21 2.99
CA ASN A 178 -2.33 3.00 4.21
C ASN A 178 -0.94 2.84 4.82
N ILE A 179 0.00 3.69 4.41
CA ILE A 179 1.42 3.57 4.80
C ILE A 179 1.73 4.62 5.86
N ASP A 180 1.76 4.21 7.14
CA ASP A 180 2.17 5.08 8.23
C ASP A 180 3.68 4.90 8.49
N THR A 181 4.38 6.02 8.64
CA THR A 181 5.83 6.10 8.91
C THR A 181 6.66 5.53 7.75
N GLY A 182 7.94 5.29 7.97
CA GLY A 182 8.81 4.65 6.99
C GLY A 182 9.47 5.61 6.02
N ASP A 183 10.60 5.13 5.49
CA ASP A 183 11.41 5.86 4.54
C ASP A 183 11.46 5.07 3.23
N ASP A 184 11.50 5.79 2.12
CA ASP A 184 11.77 5.24 0.78
C ASP A 184 10.77 4.17 0.33
N TRP A 185 9.50 4.30 0.71
CA TRP A 185 8.41 3.47 0.19
C TRP A 185 8.11 3.82 -1.27
N VAL A 186 7.90 2.80 -2.09
CA VAL A 186 7.59 2.95 -3.52
C VAL A 186 6.26 2.26 -3.84
N VAL A 187 5.33 3.03 -4.38
CA VAL A 187 4.07 2.55 -4.94
C VAL A 187 4.09 2.88 -6.43
N ARG A 188 4.28 1.87 -7.28
CA ARG A 188 4.43 2.08 -8.72
C ARG A 188 3.64 1.14 -9.60
N ASP A 189 3.25 1.60 -10.78
CA ASP A 189 2.69 0.73 -11.82
C ASP A 189 1.43 -0.06 -11.35
N ASN A 190 0.72 0.40 -10.32
CA ASN A 190 -0.48 -0.26 -9.79
C ASN A 190 -1.77 0.32 -10.41
N GLU A 191 -2.81 -0.50 -10.46
CA GLU A 191 -4.18 -0.10 -10.76
C GLU A 191 -4.98 -0.08 -9.46
N LEU A 192 -5.45 1.10 -9.05
CA LEU A 192 -6.29 1.28 -7.87
C LEU A 192 -7.65 1.75 -8.33
N HIS A 193 -8.73 1.06 -7.96
CA HIS A 193 -10.06 1.49 -8.37
C HIS A 193 -11.17 1.20 -7.37
N ASP A 194 -12.29 1.90 -7.53
CA ASP A 194 -13.57 1.64 -6.86
C ASP A 194 -13.57 1.68 -5.33
N PHE A 195 -12.56 2.31 -4.72
CA PHE A 195 -12.48 2.46 -3.28
C PHE A 195 -13.53 3.44 -2.75
N SER A 196 -14.39 2.96 -1.86
CA SER A 196 -15.54 3.74 -1.38
C SER A 196 -15.81 3.48 0.09
N LYS A 197 -16.24 4.53 0.81
CA LYS A 197 -16.67 4.48 2.22
C LYS A 197 -18.10 5.00 2.36
N GLN A 198 -18.98 4.21 2.97
CA GLN A 198 -20.33 4.67 3.26
C GLN A 198 -20.31 5.80 4.29
N GLY A 199 -20.81 6.98 3.91
CA GLY A 199 -20.91 8.14 4.81
C GLY A 199 -19.58 8.76 5.21
N GLY A 200 -18.50 8.55 4.45
CA GLY A 200 -17.18 9.08 4.79
C GLY A 200 -16.27 9.31 3.60
N ILE A 201 -14.98 9.52 3.90
CA ILE A 201 -13.93 9.76 2.92
C ILE A 201 -13.16 8.46 2.69
N SER A 202 -12.89 8.12 1.44
CA SER A 202 -11.95 7.07 1.05
C SER A 202 -10.72 7.65 0.35
N TYR A 203 -9.59 6.97 0.50
CA TYR A 203 -8.34 7.28 -0.19
C TYR A 203 -7.88 6.08 -1.01
N GLY A 204 -7.36 6.32 -2.21
CA GLY A 204 -6.68 5.29 -2.98
C GLY A 204 -5.39 4.87 -2.27
N ALA A 205 -4.51 5.83 -2.01
CA ALA A 205 -3.30 5.59 -1.24
C ALA A 205 -2.87 6.83 -0.46
N PHE A 206 -2.26 6.62 0.70
CA PHE A 206 -1.46 7.65 1.33
C PHE A 206 -0.16 7.13 1.94
N MET A 207 0.80 8.03 2.10
CA MET A 207 1.95 7.88 2.99
C MET A 207 1.93 9.03 4.02
N LYS A 208 2.03 8.73 5.31
CA LYS A 208 1.84 9.72 6.39
C LYS A 208 2.67 9.40 7.65
N SER A 209 2.36 10.06 8.77
CA SER A 209 2.91 9.75 10.10
C SER A 209 4.43 9.98 10.22
N GLY A 210 4.94 11.02 9.56
CA GLY A 210 6.36 11.40 9.62
C GLY A 210 7.27 10.61 8.67
N GLY A 211 6.69 9.92 7.68
CA GLY A 211 7.45 9.21 6.66
C GLY A 211 8.25 10.14 5.73
N ASN A 212 9.26 9.59 5.04
CA ASN A 212 10.16 10.37 4.20
C ASN A 212 10.42 9.70 2.84
N ARG A 213 10.58 10.52 1.79
CA ARG A 213 11.04 10.09 0.46
C ARG A 213 10.18 9.02 -0.21
N GLY A 214 8.90 8.98 0.15
CA GLY A 214 7.89 8.17 -0.54
C GLY A 214 7.74 8.53 -2.02
N LEU A 215 7.51 7.52 -2.86
CA LEU A 215 7.32 7.67 -4.30
C LEU A 215 6.00 7.03 -4.74
N PHE A 216 5.13 7.84 -5.34
CA PHE A 216 4.01 7.38 -6.16
C PHE A 216 4.35 7.60 -7.63
N GLU A 217 4.54 6.53 -8.39
CA GLU A 217 5.01 6.59 -9.77
C GLU A 217 4.17 5.72 -10.73
N ARG A 218 3.73 6.26 -11.87
CA ARG A 218 3.07 5.46 -12.92
C ARG A 218 1.87 4.62 -12.44
N ASN A 219 1.19 5.04 -11.38
CA ASN A 219 -0.05 4.39 -10.95
C ASN A 219 -1.23 4.91 -11.77
N ARG A 220 -2.19 4.02 -12.00
CA ARG A 220 -3.52 4.37 -12.50
C ARG A 220 -4.52 4.29 -11.36
N VAL A 221 -5.10 5.42 -10.99
CA VAL A 221 -6.04 5.53 -9.87
C VAL A 221 -7.39 5.98 -10.41
N LEU A 222 -8.37 5.10 -10.40
CA LEU A 222 -9.73 5.33 -10.91
C LEU A 222 -10.69 5.29 -9.73
N CYS A 223 -10.94 6.44 -9.11
CA CYS A 223 -11.80 6.51 -7.93
C CYS A 223 -13.18 5.87 -8.17
N VAL A 224 -13.71 5.96 -9.39
CA VAL A 224 -14.96 5.33 -9.85
C VAL A 224 -14.68 4.69 -11.21
N LYS A 225 -14.76 3.36 -11.31
CA LYS A 225 -14.59 2.56 -12.54
C LYS A 225 -15.81 1.67 -12.78
N ASP A 226 -16.08 0.74 -11.87
CA ASP A 226 -17.16 -0.24 -11.96
C ASP A 226 -18.26 0.00 -10.90
N GLN A 227 -17.92 0.64 -9.77
CA GLN A 227 -18.86 0.95 -8.69
C GLN A 227 -19.49 2.34 -8.85
N PRO A 228 -20.72 2.60 -8.37
CA PRO A 228 -21.35 3.90 -8.49
C PRO A 228 -20.59 4.97 -7.70
N ALA A 229 -20.65 6.21 -8.18
CA ALA A 229 -20.25 7.39 -7.41
C ALA A 229 -21.28 7.71 -6.32
N GLY A 230 -20.87 8.33 -5.22
CA GLY A 230 -21.81 8.74 -4.16
C GLY A 230 -21.18 9.27 -2.86
N ASP A 231 -19.86 9.17 -2.73
CA ASP A 231 -19.07 9.51 -1.55
C ASP A 231 -17.82 10.33 -1.92
N THR A 232 -17.09 10.79 -0.91
CA THR A 232 -15.86 11.57 -1.10
C THR A 232 -14.67 10.63 -1.30
N ARG A 233 -14.03 10.71 -2.48
CA ARG A 233 -12.89 9.88 -2.86
C ARG A 233 -11.70 10.76 -3.22
N ILE A 234 -10.60 10.56 -2.53
CA ILE A 234 -9.31 11.23 -2.81
C ILE A 234 -8.37 10.20 -3.46
N GLY A 235 -7.65 10.62 -4.50
CA GLY A 235 -6.73 9.74 -5.21
C GLY A 235 -5.50 9.34 -4.37
N LEU A 236 -4.46 10.14 -4.46
CA LEU A 236 -3.17 9.94 -3.79
C LEU A 236 -2.97 11.01 -2.71
N SER A 237 -2.28 10.67 -1.63
CA SER A 237 -2.02 11.65 -0.57
C SER A 237 -0.67 11.48 0.11
N PHE A 238 -0.09 12.61 0.50
CA PHE A 238 0.91 12.67 1.55
C PHE A 238 0.28 13.36 2.76
N GLY A 239 0.13 12.62 3.86
CA GLY A 239 -0.67 13.05 5.02
C GLY A 239 -2.18 12.84 4.84
N GLY A 240 -3.00 13.47 5.69
CA GLY A 240 -4.46 13.55 5.49
C GLY A 240 -5.32 12.60 6.32
N GLY A 241 -4.71 11.77 7.16
CA GLY A 241 -5.38 10.74 7.95
C GLY A 241 -5.43 10.97 9.47
N GLY A 242 -5.23 12.20 9.94
CA GLY A 242 -5.37 12.57 11.36
C GLY A 242 -4.44 11.81 12.32
N THR A 243 -3.15 11.68 11.98
CA THR A 243 -2.21 10.90 12.80
C THR A 243 -2.07 11.49 14.21
N GLY A 244 -2.24 10.65 15.24
CA GLY A 244 -1.89 11.01 16.61
C GLY A 244 -0.39 11.26 16.76
N ASN A 245 -0.02 12.24 17.58
CA ASN A 245 1.36 12.66 17.80
C ASN A 245 2.26 11.51 18.28
N GLU A 246 1.71 10.64 19.13
CA GLU A 246 2.35 9.45 19.69
C GLU A 246 2.70 8.37 18.65
N PHE A 247 2.10 8.42 17.46
CA PHE A 247 2.34 7.49 16.36
C PHE A 247 3.24 8.08 15.26
N CYS A 248 3.62 9.35 15.38
CA CYS A 248 4.30 10.10 14.34
C CYS A 248 5.82 10.03 14.48
N ALA A 249 6.48 9.55 13.43
CA ALA A 249 7.93 9.49 13.39
C ALA A 249 8.57 10.88 13.24
N PRO A 250 9.81 11.08 13.72
CA PRO A 250 10.60 10.16 14.55
C PRO A 250 10.31 10.31 16.05
N ALA A 251 9.40 11.20 16.44
CA ALA A 251 9.21 11.58 17.85
C ALA A 251 8.49 10.50 18.66
N PHE A 252 7.40 9.95 18.12
CA PHE A 252 6.50 9.02 18.80
C PHE A 252 6.14 9.47 20.23
N ASP A 253 5.80 10.76 20.35
CA ASP A 253 5.57 11.43 21.61
C ASP A 253 4.24 12.22 21.51
N PRO A 254 3.26 11.97 22.39
CA PRO A 254 1.96 12.66 22.34
C PRO A 254 2.06 14.19 22.45
N THR A 255 3.17 14.70 22.99
CA THR A 255 3.43 16.13 23.20
C THR A 255 4.13 16.82 22.02
N VAL A 256 4.63 16.05 21.05
CA VAL A 256 5.30 16.59 19.85
C VAL A 256 4.33 16.51 18.67
N PRO A 257 3.87 17.65 18.11
CA PRO A 257 2.94 17.64 16.99
C PRO A 257 3.42 16.81 15.81
N CYS A 258 2.54 15.99 15.23
CA CYS A 258 2.83 15.33 13.97
C CYS A 258 2.86 16.36 12.83
N SER A 259 4.04 16.92 12.60
CA SER A 259 4.25 17.94 11.60
C SER A 259 5.73 18.01 11.17
N PRO A 260 6.05 17.81 9.88
CA PRO A 260 5.14 17.42 8.81
C PRO A 260 4.71 15.95 8.89
N GLU A 261 3.58 15.61 8.27
CA GLU A 261 3.06 14.24 8.14
C GLU A 261 3.87 13.41 7.13
N HIS A 262 4.53 14.04 6.17
CA HIS A 262 5.46 13.39 5.25
C HIS A 262 6.48 14.41 4.70
N LYS A 263 7.69 13.97 4.37
CA LYS A 263 8.74 14.82 3.78
C LYS A 263 9.31 14.25 2.49
N ASP A 264 9.71 15.14 1.59
CA ASP A 264 10.50 14.80 0.40
C ASP A 264 9.82 13.80 -0.53
N GLY A 265 8.50 13.75 -0.52
CA GLY A 265 7.72 12.84 -1.35
C GLY A 265 7.68 13.26 -2.83
N ILE A 266 7.53 12.29 -3.71
CA ILE A 266 7.37 12.50 -5.16
C ILE A 266 6.11 11.78 -5.63
N ILE A 267 5.26 12.51 -6.35
CA ILE A 267 4.10 11.99 -7.08
C ILE A 267 4.34 12.29 -8.55
N ARG A 268 4.70 11.28 -9.35
CA ARG A 268 5.07 11.48 -10.75
C ARG A 268 4.43 10.51 -11.73
N ASP A 269 4.15 11.02 -12.92
CA ASP A 269 3.73 10.22 -14.06
C ASP A 269 2.48 9.37 -13.78
N ASN A 270 1.63 9.74 -12.81
CA ASN A 270 0.41 9.00 -12.49
C ASN A 270 -0.76 9.48 -13.35
N ILE A 271 -1.70 8.58 -13.60
CA ILE A 271 -3.02 8.89 -14.14
C ILE A 271 -4.03 8.75 -13.02
N VAL A 272 -4.69 9.85 -12.62
CA VAL A 272 -5.75 9.82 -11.59
C VAL A 272 -7.02 10.35 -12.20
N ALA A 273 -8.12 9.59 -12.14
CA ALA A 273 -9.36 9.96 -12.76
C ALA A 273 -10.60 9.69 -11.90
N ASN A 274 -11.64 10.49 -12.17
CA ASN A 274 -13.00 10.29 -11.68
C ASN A 274 -13.12 10.30 -10.15
N CYS A 275 -12.32 11.13 -9.49
CA CYS A 275 -12.37 11.35 -8.05
C CYS A 275 -13.32 12.51 -7.75
N SER A 276 -14.22 12.31 -6.78
CA SER A 276 -15.16 13.35 -6.36
C SER A 276 -14.47 14.53 -5.65
N ASP A 277 -13.22 14.33 -5.21
CA ASP A 277 -12.36 15.38 -4.67
C ASP A 277 -11.02 15.46 -5.43
N VAL A 278 -9.96 15.92 -4.76
CA VAL A 278 -8.64 16.12 -5.36
C VAL A 278 -8.02 14.79 -5.83
N ALA A 279 -7.28 14.88 -6.92
CA ALA A 279 -6.40 13.79 -7.35
C ALA A 279 -5.24 13.60 -6.36
N VAL A 280 -4.74 14.71 -5.80
CA VAL A 280 -3.64 14.72 -4.85
C VAL A 280 -3.96 15.63 -3.67
N TYR A 281 -3.86 15.08 -2.47
CA TYR A 281 -3.95 15.84 -1.21
C TYR A 281 -2.59 15.85 -0.51
N LEU A 282 -2.10 17.04 -0.19
CA LEU A 282 -0.85 17.25 0.53
C LEU A 282 -1.18 17.96 1.84
N ASN A 283 -1.31 17.19 2.92
CA ASN A 283 -1.68 17.68 4.25
C ASN A 283 -0.45 17.64 5.15
N LYS A 284 0.05 18.82 5.52
CA LYS A 284 1.33 18.99 6.21
C LYS A 284 2.46 18.20 5.52
N ALA A 285 2.53 18.21 4.19
CA ALA A 285 3.52 17.46 3.43
C ALA A 285 4.65 18.36 2.94
N ALA A 286 5.82 18.27 3.56
CA ALA A 286 6.93 19.16 3.29
C ALA A 286 7.75 18.72 2.07
N ASN A 287 8.18 19.70 1.27
CA ASN A 287 9.07 19.52 0.13
C ASN A 287 8.56 18.46 -0.86
N THR A 288 7.28 18.49 -1.21
CA THR A 288 6.67 17.49 -2.11
C THR A 288 6.75 17.91 -3.57
N ARG A 289 7.07 16.97 -4.46
CA ARG A 289 7.13 17.20 -5.91
C ARG A 289 5.98 16.48 -6.61
N VAL A 290 5.10 17.23 -7.29
CA VAL A 290 4.00 16.69 -8.09
C VAL A 290 4.32 16.92 -9.57
N LEU A 291 4.82 15.88 -10.25
CA LEU A 291 5.53 16.02 -11.52
C LEU A 291 4.84 15.25 -12.65
N PHE A 292 4.51 15.93 -13.75
CA PHE A 292 4.07 15.28 -14.99
C PHE A 292 2.92 14.26 -14.82
N ASN A 293 1.96 14.54 -13.95
CA ASN A 293 0.78 13.68 -13.80
C ASN A 293 -0.36 14.15 -14.72
N THR A 294 -1.29 13.25 -15.01
CA THR A 294 -2.55 13.57 -15.70
C THR A 294 -3.75 13.31 -14.79
N PHE A 295 -4.51 14.36 -14.47
CA PHE A 295 -5.64 14.30 -13.56
C PHE A 295 -6.96 14.67 -14.26
N VAL A 296 -7.86 13.69 -14.44
CA VAL A 296 -9.07 13.86 -15.25
C VAL A 296 -10.33 13.76 -14.39
N GLY A 297 -11.19 14.77 -14.43
CA GLY A 297 -12.44 14.74 -13.66
C GLY A 297 -12.18 14.68 -12.15
N THR A 298 -11.26 15.52 -11.67
CA THR A 298 -10.95 15.72 -10.25
C THR A 298 -10.91 17.22 -9.95
N THR A 299 -10.94 17.60 -8.66
CA THR A 299 -10.83 19.01 -8.27
C THR A 299 -9.40 19.57 -8.35
N GLY A 300 -8.42 18.70 -8.64
CA GLY A 300 -7.01 19.05 -8.89
C GLY A 300 -6.08 18.60 -7.77
N VAL A 301 -5.25 19.51 -7.26
CA VAL A 301 -4.22 19.25 -6.24
C VAL A 301 -4.32 20.27 -5.13
N ASP A 302 -4.28 19.82 -3.88
CA ASP A 302 -4.29 20.71 -2.72
C ASP A 302 -3.02 20.56 -1.89
N TYR A 303 -2.29 21.65 -1.75
CA TYR A 303 -1.32 21.87 -0.68
C TYR A 303 -2.07 22.54 0.47
N ARG A 304 -2.14 21.87 1.63
CA ARG A 304 -2.91 22.36 2.77
C ARG A 304 -2.10 22.34 4.06
N TYR A 305 -2.26 23.42 4.83
CA TYR A 305 -1.51 23.76 6.05
C TYR A 305 -0.09 24.28 5.79
N ALA A 306 0.43 25.06 6.74
CA ALA A 306 1.67 25.83 6.60
C ALA A 306 2.90 24.97 6.27
N GLU A 307 2.91 23.72 6.71
CA GLU A 307 4.01 22.78 6.51
C GLU A 307 3.99 22.15 5.11
N SER A 308 2.87 22.27 4.39
CA SER A 308 2.78 21.82 3.00
C SER A 308 3.53 22.76 2.07
N THR A 309 4.62 22.25 1.50
CA THR A 309 5.56 22.99 0.66
C THR A 309 6.02 22.13 -0.50
N GLY A 310 6.59 22.75 -1.54
CA GLY A 310 7.20 22.05 -2.66
C GLY A 310 6.82 22.63 -4.02
N GLU A 311 6.70 21.77 -5.02
CA GLU A 311 6.51 22.17 -6.41
C GLU A 311 5.56 21.24 -7.17
N ALA A 312 4.77 21.82 -8.06
CA ALA A 312 3.97 21.10 -9.04
C ALA A 312 4.40 21.54 -10.44
N ILE A 313 4.88 20.60 -11.26
CA ILE A 313 5.47 20.91 -12.57
C ILE A 313 4.98 19.93 -13.64
N GLY A 314 4.63 20.45 -14.81
CA GLY A 314 4.38 19.62 -15.99
C GLY A 314 3.05 18.86 -15.98
N ASN A 315 2.16 19.11 -15.02
CA ASN A 315 0.91 18.36 -14.87
C ASN A 315 -0.17 18.85 -15.85
N VAL A 316 -1.09 17.97 -16.24
CA VAL A 316 -2.30 18.30 -17.01
C VAL A 316 -3.52 17.89 -16.19
N LEU A 317 -4.42 18.82 -15.89
CA LEU A 317 -5.49 18.57 -14.93
C LEU A 317 -6.80 19.30 -15.25
N THR A 318 -7.92 18.64 -14.91
CA THR A 318 -9.25 19.25 -14.99
C THR A 318 -9.43 20.38 -13.99
N GLY A 319 -9.01 20.17 -12.74
CA GLY A 319 -9.09 21.18 -11.69
C GLY A 319 -7.92 22.16 -11.68
N VAL A 320 -7.60 22.63 -10.48
CA VAL A 320 -6.52 23.60 -10.22
C VAL A 320 -5.57 23.08 -9.14
N ILE A 321 -4.38 23.64 -9.07
CA ILE A 321 -3.44 23.40 -7.96
C ILE A 321 -3.60 24.57 -6.97
N ARG A 322 -3.95 24.27 -5.71
CA ARG A 322 -4.26 25.28 -4.68
C ARG A 322 -3.29 25.20 -3.52
N ASN A 323 -2.91 26.39 -3.02
CA ASN A 323 -2.35 26.56 -1.69
C ASN A 323 -3.47 26.99 -0.75
N ARG A 324 -3.71 26.19 0.28
CA ARG A 324 -4.76 26.40 1.28
C ARG A 324 -4.12 26.48 2.66
N ASP A 325 -4.75 27.22 3.56
CA ASP A 325 -4.38 27.25 4.98
C ASP A 325 -2.88 27.53 5.22
N SER A 326 -2.36 28.57 4.55
CA SER A 326 -0.95 29.03 4.62
C SER A 326 0.10 28.12 3.97
N ALA A 327 -0.30 27.11 3.20
CA ALA A 327 0.64 26.31 2.39
C ALA A 327 1.38 27.17 1.34
N THR A 328 2.58 26.73 0.92
CA THR A 328 3.46 27.50 0.02
C THR A 328 4.03 26.69 -1.17
N GLY A 329 3.18 25.89 -1.84
CA GLY A 329 3.56 25.20 -3.07
C GLY A 329 3.81 26.15 -4.24
N THR A 330 4.88 25.91 -5.00
CA THR A 330 5.18 26.62 -6.26
C THR A 330 4.65 25.82 -7.45
N GLN A 331 4.36 26.51 -8.55
CA GLN A 331 3.79 25.88 -9.74
C GLN A 331 4.51 26.41 -10.97
N SER A 332 4.87 25.53 -11.90
CA SER A 332 5.39 25.96 -13.20
C SER A 332 4.94 25.00 -14.29
N THR A 333 4.65 25.54 -15.47
CA THR A 333 4.46 24.72 -16.68
C THR A 333 3.37 23.65 -16.51
N ASN A 334 2.29 23.95 -15.78
CA ASN A 334 1.11 23.09 -15.66
C ASN A 334 0.01 23.55 -16.60
N ARG A 335 -0.80 22.61 -17.10
CA ARG A 335 -2.03 22.87 -17.85
C ARG A 335 -3.24 22.57 -16.96
N SER A 336 -3.68 23.57 -16.20
CA SER A 336 -4.87 23.49 -15.33
C SER A 336 -6.16 23.86 -16.07
N ASN A 337 -7.31 23.61 -15.45
CA ASN A 337 -8.65 23.94 -15.99
C ASN A 337 -8.95 23.30 -17.36
N VAL A 338 -8.42 22.10 -17.62
CA VAL A 338 -8.76 21.36 -18.85
C VAL A 338 -10.13 20.70 -18.70
N ALA A 339 -11.13 21.23 -19.39
CA ALA A 339 -12.48 20.67 -19.36
C ALA A 339 -12.49 19.18 -19.70
N THR A 340 -13.34 18.40 -19.04
CA THR A 340 -13.47 16.95 -19.30
C THR A 340 -13.79 16.65 -20.77
N ASN A 341 -14.58 17.50 -21.43
CA ASN A 341 -14.86 17.39 -22.87
C ASN A 341 -13.61 17.59 -23.74
N THR A 342 -12.65 18.42 -23.31
CA THR A 342 -11.36 18.57 -23.99
C THR A 342 -10.53 17.30 -23.85
N PHE A 343 -10.44 16.72 -22.65
CA PHE A 343 -9.83 15.40 -22.47
C PHE A 343 -10.49 14.34 -23.35
N ALA A 344 -11.83 14.30 -23.41
CA ALA A 344 -12.58 13.36 -24.24
C ALA A 344 -12.39 13.59 -25.75
N SER A 345 -11.97 14.80 -26.15
CA SER A 345 -11.56 15.07 -27.53
C SER A 345 -10.14 14.60 -27.83
N TRP A 346 -9.26 14.57 -26.82
CA TRP A 346 -7.88 14.12 -26.95
C TRP A 346 -7.74 12.60 -26.91
N TYR A 347 -8.54 11.92 -26.07
CA TYR A 347 -8.33 10.52 -25.71
C TYR A 347 -9.57 9.65 -25.88
N VAL A 348 -9.36 8.34 -25.97
CA VAL A 348 -10.43 7.34 -26.17
C VAL A 348 -11.40 7.28 -24.99
N ALA A 349 -10.93 7.10 -23.76
CA ALA A 349 -11.78 7.03 -22.56
C ALA A 349 -11.06 7.57 -21.31
N PRO A 350 -10.82 8.89 -21.22
CA PRO A 350 -9.92 9.46 -20.21
C PRO A 350 -10.44 9.36 -18.76
N LEU A 351 -11.76 9.28 -18.55
CA LEU A 351 -12.33 9.03 -17.22
C LEU A 351 -12.12 7.57 -16.75
N LYS A 352 -11.77 6.66 -17.67
CA LYS A 352 -11.38 5.28 -17.38
C LYS A 352 -9.85 5.09 -17.39
N GLY A 353 -9.09 6.19 -17.40
CA GLY A 353 -7.64 6.18 -17.50
C GLY A 353 -7.06 5.74 -18.85
N ASP A 354 -7.92 5.49 -19.86
CA ASP A 354 -7.46 5.21 -21.22
C ASP A 354 -7.14 6.52 -21.95
N LEU A 355 -5.84 6.84 -21.93
CA LEU A 355 -5.25 7.99 -22.58
C LEU A 355 -4.65 7.64 -23.96
N THR A 356 -5.16 6.60 -24.63
CA THR A 356 -4.87 6.36 -26.05
C THR A 356 -5.30 7.58 -26.86
N VAL A 357 -4.39 8.11 -27.69
CA VAL A 357 -4.64 9.34 -28.45
C VAL A 357 -5.69 9.09 -29.52
N LYS A 358 -6.71 9.95 -29.54
CA LYS A 358 -7.80 9.95 -30.52
C LYS A 358 -7.87 11.27 -31.29
N GLY A 359 -7.45 12.37 -30.68
CA GLY A 359 -7.52 13.71 -31.26
C GLY A 359 -6.21 14.49 -31.15
N ASP A 360 -6.31 15.80 -31.26
CA ASP A 360 -5.14 16.68 -31.31
C ASP A 360 -4.58 17.01 -29.93
N VAL A 361 -3.44 16.39 -29.60
CA VAL A 361 -2.65 16.66 -28.38
C VAL A 361 -1.42 17.54 -28.63
N SER A 362 -1.28 18.16 -29.80
CA SER A 362 -0.10 18.95 -30.19
C SER A 362 0.24 20.06 -29.18
N SER A 363 -0.77 20.64 -28.53
CA SER A 363 -0.59 21.66 -27.48
C SER A 363 0.14 21.17 -26.23
N LEU A 364 0.26 19.86 -26.02
CA LEU A 364 0.96 19.28 -24.87
C LEU A 364 2.43 18.92 -25.21
N ILE A 365 2.72 18.62 -26.48
CA ILE A 365 4.00 18.07 -26.92
C ILE A 365 5.10 19.12 -26.82
N GLY A 366 6.20 18.77 -26.15
CA GLY A 366 7.36 19.65 -25.98
C GLY A 366 7.09 20.91 -25.16
N ALA A 367 5.95 20.97 -24.46
CA ALA A 367 5.51 22.15 -23.73
C ALA A 367 6.13 22.28 -22.32
N ALA A 368 6.99 21.34 -21.90
CA ALA A 368 7.77 21.44 -20.67
C ALA A 368 9.24 21.05 -20.84
N PRO A 369 10.15 21.64 -20.04
CA PRO A 369 11.51 21.15 -19.96
C PRO A 369 11.55 19.78 -19.27
N ARG A 370 12.49 18.93 -19.66
CA ARG A 370 12.76 17.68 -18.94
C ARG A 370 13.05 17.94 -17.46
N ASN A 371 12.47 17.11 -16.58
CA ASN A 371 12.76 17.12 -15.16
C ASN A 371 13.53 15.84 -14.80
N THR A 372 14.63 15.96 -14.05
CA THR A 372 15.46 14.81 -13.65
C THR A 372 14.77 13.89 -12.64
N LEU A 373 13.79 14.41 -11.90
CA LEU A 373 12.94 13.66 -10.99
C LEU A 373 11.70 13.06 -11.68
N ALA A 374 11.53 13.25 -12.99
CA ALA A 374 10.56 12.52 -13.82
C ALA A 374 11.26 12.10 -15.12
N PRO A 375 12.19 11.12 -15.04
CA PRO A 375 13.05 10.77 -16.17
C PRO A 375 12.31 10.02 -17.29
N GLU A 376 11.19 9.41 -16.96
CA GLU A 376 10.37 8.54 -17.82
C GLU A 376 8.91 9.02 -17.80
N ASP A 377 8.10 8.51 -18.72
CA ASP A 377 6.65 8.70 -18.74
C ASP A 377 5.92 7.51 -18.11
N PHE A 378 4.58 7.53 -18.14
CA PHE A 378 3.69 6.48 -17.65
C PHE A 378 3.99 5.07 -18.20
N CYS A 379 4.69 4.99 -19.33
CA CYS A 379 4.96 3.76 -20.07
C CYS A 379 6.42 3.33 -19.90
N ALA A 380 7.10 3.91 -18.90
CA ALA A 380 8.52 3.74 -18.64
C ALA A 380 9.41 4.11 -19.84
N ARG A 381 8.99 5.08 -20.66
CA ARG A 381 9.78 5.58 -21.79
C ARG A 381 10.51 6.84 -21.39
N ALA A 382 11.81 6.89 -21.67
CA ALA A 382 12.64 8.05 -21.33
C ALA A 382 12.11 9.34 -21.99
N ARG A 383 11.91 10.38 -21.18
CA ARG A 383 11.44 11.68 -21.69
C ARG A 383 12.54 12.41 -22.47
N PRO A 384 12.19 13.03 -23.62
CA PRO A 384 13.12 13.89 -24.37
C PRO A 384 13.43 15.20 -23.61
N ALA A 385 14.35 16.01 -24.13
CA ALA A 385 14.72 17.29 -23.52
C ALA A 385 13.55 18.29 -23.42
N SER A 386 12.69 18.31 -24.45
CA SER A 386 11.41 19.00 -24.46
C SER A 386 10.31 17.97 -24.27
N ALA A 387 9.87 17.79 -23.03
CA ALA A 387 8.91 16.79 -22.63
C ALA A 387 7.47 17.22 -22.93
N THR A 388 6.61 16.23 -23.14
CA THR A 388 5.16 16.42 -23.19
C THR A 388 4.59 16.64 -21.79
N LEU A 389 3.63 17.56 -21.67
CA LEU A 389 2.88 17.75 -20.42
C LEU A 389 2.02 16.53 -20.09
N GLY A 390 1.97 16.19 -18.80
CA GLY A 390 1.18 15.09 -18.26
C GLY A 390 1.92 13.76 -18.27
N ALA A 391 1.19 12.70 -17.94
CA ALA A 391 1.75 11.39 -17.65
C ALA A 391 2.35 10.70 -18.88
N LEU A 392 1.91 11.02 -20.09
CA LEU A 392 2.37 10.36 -21.32
C LEU A 392 3.29 11.24 -22.16
N GLU A 393 4.32 10.62 -22.75
CA GLU A 393 5.15 11.25 -23.77
C GLU A 393 4.61 10.96 -25.18
N HIS A 394 3.69 11.80 -25.65
CA HIS A 394 3.01 11.61 -26.95
C HIS A 394 3.97 11.68 -28.15
N SER A 395 5.12 12.34 -28.02
CA SER A 395 6.14 12.38 -29.08
C SER A 395 6.75 11.00 -29.39
N LEU A 396 6.58 10.03 -28.49
CA LEU A 396 7.07 8.65 -28.63
C LEU A 396 5.99 7.68 -29.13
N GLY A 397 4.83 8.19 -29.56
CA GLY A 397 3.69 7.39 -30.01
C GLY A 397 2.79 6.94 -28.87
N ASP A 398 1.79 6.12 -29.20
CA ASP A 398 0.80 5.66 -28.24
C ASP A 398 1.40 4.76 -27.16
N CYS A 399 0.87 4.93 -25.96
CA CYS A 399 1.05 3.99 -24.87
C CYS A 399 -0.14 3.04 -24.84
N PRO A 400 0.06 1.72 -24.82
CA PRO A 400 -1.05 0.78 -24.73
C PRO A 400 -1.92 1.08 -23.51
N ALA A 401 -3.25 1.03 -23.67
CA ALA A 401 -4.19 1.27 -22.58
C ALA A 401 -4.00 0.30 -21.40
N ASN A 402 -3.36 -0.86 -21.61
CA ASN A 402 -3.07 -1.84 -20.56
C ASN A 402 -1.67 -1.68 -19.93
N THR A 403 -0.88 -0.71 -20.38
CA THR A 403 0.43 -0.39 -19.79
C THR A 403 0.22 0.37 -18.49
N GLY A 404 0.95 -0.01 -17.42
CA GLY A 404 0.81 0.59 -16.09
C GLY A 404 -0.53 0.23 -15.44
N GLY A 405 -0.47 -0.38 -14.27
CA GLY A 405 -1.61 -1.06 -13.66
C GLY A 405 -1.56 -2.55 -13.91
N GLY A 406 -1.81 -3.37 -12.88
CA GLY A 406 -1.68 -4.82 -12.92
C GLY A 406 -2.61 -5.49 -13.93
N THR A 407 -2.26 -5.46 -15.21
CA THR A 407 -3.08 -6.05 -16.27
C THR A 407 -2.68 -7.49 -16.56
N ASP A 408 -3.71 -8.27 -16.90
CA ASP A 408 -3.67 -9.68 -17.27
C ASP A 408 -2.84 -9.91 -18.55
N ALA A 409 -1.53 -10.03 -18.41
CA ALA A 409 -0.73 -10.87 -19.31
C ALA A 409 -0.74 -12.32 -18.78
N GLY A 410 -1.94 -12.88 -18.56
CA GLY A 410 -2.17 -14.26 -18.19
C GLY A 410 -3.18 -14.85 -19.16
N THR A 411 -2.77 -15.89 -19.89
CA THR A 411 -3.53 -16.58 -20.95
C THR A 411 -4.97 -16.88 -20.56
N GLY A 412 -5.90 -16.49 -21.43
CA GLY A 412 -7.34 -16.62 -21.24
C GLY A 412 -7.82 -18.01 -20.78
N GLY A 413 -8.69 -17.98 -19.77
CA GLY A 413 -9.49 -19.08 -19.27
C GLY A 413 -10.81 -18.55 -18.71
N THR A 414 -11.76 -18.35 -19.61
CA THR A 414 -13.24 -18.38 -19.45
C THR A 414 -13.91 -17.99 -18.11
N THR A 415 -14.78 -16.98 -18.23
CA THR A 415 -16.10 -16.82 -17.61
C THR A 415 -16.18 -16.74 -16.08
N ASP A 416 -16.20 -15.51 -15.56
CA ASP A 416 -16.92 -15.20 -14.33
C ASP A 416 -18.41 -15.03 -14.68
N ALA A 417 -19.22 -16.01 -14.26
CA ALA A 417 -20.66 -16.06 -14.51
C ALA A 417 -21.40 -15.47 -13.31
N GLY A 418 -21.50 -14.14 -13.26
CA GLY A 418 -22.44 -13.42 -12.40
C GLY A 418 -23.76 -13.19 -13.14
N THR A 419 -24.77 -14.01 -12.84
CA THR A 419 -26.12 -13.89 -13.41
C THR A 419 -26.81 -12.60 -12.97
N GLY A 420 -27.26 -11.81 -13.96
CA GLY A 420 -28.01 -10.58 -13.74
C GLY A 420 -29.46 -10.79 -13.33
N VAL A 421 -30.04 -9.71 -12.80
CA VAL A 421 -31.47 -9.40 -12.88
C VAL A 421 -31.62 -7.89 -13.06
N ASP A 422 -32.31 -7.52 -14.14
CA ASP A 422 -32.73 -6.19 -14.54
C ASP A 422 -33.76 -5.57 -13.58
N ALA A 423 -33.72 -4.23 -13.47
CA ALA A 423 -34.75 -3.29 -13.95
C ALA A 423 -34.97 -2.10 -12.99
N GLY A 424 -34.86 -0.88 -13.52
CA GLY A 424 -35.38 0.32 -12.84
C GLY A 424 -34.91 1.64 -13.45
N THR A 425 -35.57 2.08 -14.51
CA THR A 425 -35.42 3.41 -15.15
C THR A 425 -35.80 4.58 -14.24
N GLY A 426 -35.03 5.66 -14.24
CA GLY A 426 -35.37 6.92 -13.57
C GLY A 426 -34.56 8.13 -14.05
N THR A 427 -35.17 8.88 -14.97
CA THR A 427 -34.98 10.27 -15.45
C THR A 427 -33.97 11.24 -14.82
N ASP A 428 -33.32 11.97 -15.76
CA ASP A 428 -32.59 13.25 -15.69
C ASP A 428 -33.22 14.38 -14.84
N ALA A 429 -32.37 15.18 -14.18
CA ALA A 429 -32.21 16.64 -14.37
C ALA A 429 -31.72 17.36 -13.08
N GLY A 430 -30.77 18.29 -13.22
CA GLY A 430 -30.67 19.43 -12.30
C GLY A 430 -29.25 19.91 -11.94
N THR A 431 -28.74 20.88 -12.70
CA THR A 431 -27.59 21.72 -12.39
C THR A 431 -27.80 22.57 -11.14
N GLY A 432 -26.81 22.63 -10.24
CA GLY A 432 -26.78 23.56 -9.11
C GLY A 432 -25.37 23.73 -8.55
N THR A 433 -24.71 24.80 -8.97
CA THR A 433 -23.46 25.30 -8.37
C THR A 433 -23.75 25.95 -7.02
N THR A 434 -23.21 25.40 -5.93
CA THR A 434 -23.03 26.13 -4.66
C THR A 434 -21.76 25.66 -3.97
N ASP A 435 -20.84 26.62 -3.86
CA ASP A 435 -19.80 26.86 -2.85
C ASP A 435 -19.38 25.71 -1.93
N ALA A 436 -18.08 25.39 -2.01
CA ALA A 436 -17.40 24.39 -1.20
C ALA A 436 -17.34 24.84 0.26
N GLY A 437 -18.28 24.34 1.06
CA GLY A 437 -18.26 24.46 2.50
C GLY A 437 -17.05 23.78 3.12
N VAL A 438 -16.47 24.43 4.12
CA VAL A 438 -15.46 23.90 5.03
C VAL A 438 -15.97 22.60 5.64
N VAL A 439 -15.43 21.46 5.17
CA VAL A 439 -15.64 20.16 5.83
C VAL A 439 -14.68 20.10 7.02
N PRO A 440 -15.18 19.87 8.25
CA PRO A 440 -14.31 19.65 9.40
C PRO A 440 -13.44 18.43 9.12
N ASP A 441 -12.14 18.58 9.37
CA ASP A 441 -11.17 17.49 9.39
C ASP A 441 -11.74 16.34 10.24
N ALA A 442 -11.44 15.12 9.81
CA ALA A 442 -11.86 13.86 10.38
C ALA A 442 -12.16 13.93 11.90
N GLY A 443 -13.32 13.40 12.29
CA GLY A 443 -13.63 13.06 13.67
C GLY A 443 -12.52 12.23 14.32
N PRO A 444 -12.55 12.09 15.65
CA PRO A 444 -11.37 11.88 16.49
C PRO A 444 -10.55 10.68 16.02
N GLY A 445 -9.23 10.79 16.17
CA GLY A 445 -8.25 9.76 15.87
C GLY A 445 -8.57 8.39 16.50
N PRO A 446 -7.77 7.36 16.19
CA PRO A 446 -8.14 5.98 16.42
C PRO A 446 -8.58 5.77 17.87
N GLU A 447 -9.80 5.28 18.05
CA GLU A 447 -10.19 4.65 19.30
C GLU A 447 -9.18 3.55 19.59
N GLN A 448 -8.70 3.52 20.85
CA GLN A 448 -7.78 2.50 21.35
C GLN A 448 -8.25 1.11 20.92
N GLU A 449 -7.41 0.42 20.16
CA GLU A 449 -7.52 -1.04 20.12
C GLU A 449 -7.31 -1.57 21.55
N PRO A 450 -8.15 -2.51 22.01
CA PRO A 450 -7.95 -3.11 23.31
C PRO A 450 -6.59 -3.81 23.35
N PRO A 451 -5.88 -3.78 24.49
CA PRO A 451 -4.59 -4.44 24.62
C PRO A 451 -4.74 -5.94 24.35
N ASP A 452 -3.77 -6.52 23.65
CA ASP A 452 -3.62 -7.97 23.49
C ASP A 452 -3.73 -8.65 24.86
N GLU A 453 -4.85 -9.36 25.10
CA GLU A 453 -4.94 -10.31 26.18
C GLU A 453 -4.10 -11.53 25.80
N ASP A 454 -2.90 -11.53 26.37
CA ASP A 454 -2.00 -12.66 26.49
C ASP A 454 -2.67 -13.71 27.41
N ASP A 455 -3.55 -14.55 26.85
CA ASP A 455 -4.19 -15.65 27.58
C ASP A 455 -3.70 -17.01 27.05
N GLY A 456 -2.64 -17.50 27.70
CA GLY A 456 -2.24 -18.89 27.62
C GLY A 456 -3.23 -19.79 28.36
N GLY A 457 -3.55 -20.94 27.78
CA GLY A 457 -4.25 -21.99 28.54
C GLY A 457 -4.89 -23.10 27.72
N CYS A 458 -4.09 -24.05 27.23
CA CYS A 458 -4.58 -25.40 26.95
C CYS A 458 -3.94 -26.37 27.96
N THR A 459 -4.67 -26.70 29.02
CA THR A 459 -4.39 -27.87 29.87
C THR A 459 -5.60 -28.81 29.90
N ALA A 460 -5.30 -30.10 29.71
CA ALA A 460 -5.97 -31.33 30.19
C ALA A 460 -5.65 -32.43 29.15
N SER A 461 -5.11 -33.62 29.43
CA SER A 461 -4.95 -34.47 30.64
C SER A 461 -4.23 -35.77 30.20
N PRO A 462 -4.01 -36.82 31.02
CA PRO A 462 -3.62 -36.89 32.43
C PRO A 462 -2.44 -37.87 32.72
N GLY A 463 -1.81 -37.68 33.89
CA GLY A 463 -1.43 -38.71 34.88
C GLY A 463 -0.51 -39.89 34.50
N LEU A 464 0.67 -39.93 35.14
CA LEU A 464 1.20 -41.09 35.91
C LEU A 464 2.52 -40.70 36.61
N LEU A 465 2.48 -40.63 37.94
CA LEU A 465 3.61 -40.70 38.90
C LEU A 465 3.63 -42.14 39.49
N PRO A 466 4.61 -42.59 40.31
CA PRO A 466 5.83 -41.92 40.84
C PRO A 466 7.11 -42.80 40.86
N ALA A 467 8.26 -42.19 41.22
CA ALA A 467 9.40 -42.72 42.03
C ALA A 467 10.70 -41.98 41.62
N LEU A 468 11.68 -41.58 42.45
CA LEU A 468 11.96 -41.68 43.89
C LEU A 468 13.09 -40.66 44.23
N LEU A 469 13.06 -40.12 45.47
CA LEU A 469 14.10 -39.51 46.35
C LEU A 469 15.52 -39.21 45.80
N GLY A 470 16.05 -37.99 45.99
CA GLY A 470 16.85 -37.56 47.17
C GLY A 470 18.32 -37.29 46.74
N LEU A 471 19.15 -36.37 47.23
CA LEU A 471 19.34 -35.68 48.50
C LEU A 471 20.22 -34.42 48.31
N LEU A 472 19.96 -33.40 49.15
CA LEU A 472 20.90 -32.52 49.91
C LEU A 472 21.79 -31.43 49.24
N VAL A 473 21.45 -30.19 49.61
CA VAL A 473 22.26 -28.95 49.80
C VAL A 473 22.79 -29.02 51.27
N PRO A 474 23.92 -28.41 51.76
CA PRO A 474 24.13 -26.94 51.73
C PRO A 474 25.54 -26.31 51.81
N LEU A 475 25.49 -24.98 51.58
CA LEU A 475 26.37 -23.84 51.92
C LEU A 475 27.59 -24.07 52.84
N ALA A 476 28.68 -23.35 52.52
CA ALA A 476 29.44 -22.59 53.52
C ALA A 476 30.25 -21.41 52.92
N LEU A 477 30.00 -20.20 53.42
CA LEU A 477 30.91 -19.05 53.36
C LEU A 477 32.11 -19.26 54.30
N ARG A 478 33.32 -18.84 53.90
CA ARG A 478 34.12 -17.78 54.60
C ARG A 478 35.57 -17.63 54.10
N ARG A 479 35.95 -16.35 54.03
CA ARG A 479 37.28 -15.70 53.91
C ARG A 479 38.39 -16.23 54.86
N ARG A 480 39.63 -16.22 54.38
CA ARG A 480 40.86 -15.57 54.96
C ARG A 480 42.06 -15.86 54.01
N ALA A 481 42.68 -14.86 53.39
CA ALA A 481 43.73 -13.95 53.89
C ALA A 481 45.17 -14.54 53.93
N ARG A 482 46.06 -13.88 53.16
CA ARG A 482 47.53 -13.76 53.27
C ARG A 482 48.40 -15.02 53.10
N ARG A 483 49.14 -15.07 51.99
CA ARG A 483 50.54 -14.60 51.91
C ARG A 483 50.85 -14.16 50.49
#